data_AF-L0P9Q5-F1
#
_entry.id   AF-L0P9Q5-F1
#
_cell.length_a   1.000
_cell.length_b   1.000
_cell.length_c   1.000
_cell.angle_alpha   90.00
_cell.angle_beta   90.00
_cell.angle_gamma   90.00
#
_symmetry.space_group_name_H-M   'P 1'
#
loop_
_entity.id
_entity.type
_entity.pdbx_description
1 polymer ?
#
loop_
_entity_poly.entity_id
_entity_poly.type
_entity_poly.pdbx_seq_one_letter_code
_entity_poly.pdbx_strand_id
1 'polypeptide(L)' 'MKQTWLDRVLSQKFFLYTFVGLVTLAVTFHLWSSYGITPDQWTDDILKDWLRKNHISFEETDDRETLLKKVKMVIGNV' A
#
# COMPACT_ATOMS: atom_id res chain seq x y z
N MET A 1 30.18 5.67 27.92
CA MET A 1 30.96 5.88 26.67
C MET A 1 30.62 7.26 26.13
N LYS A 2 31.61 8.12 25.86
CA LYS A 2 31.36 9.46 25.30
C LYS A 2 31.02 9.33 23.82
N GLN A 3 29.79 9.68 23.44
CA GLN A 3 29.36 9.74 22.04
C GLN A 3 30.28 10.73 21.30
N THR A 4 31.00 10.25 20.29
CA THR A 4 31.92 11.11 19.54
C THR A 4 31.14 11.99 18.55
N TRP A 5 31.71 13.12 18.16
CA TRP A 5 31.07 14.03 17.19
C TRP A 5 30.74 13.32 15.86
N LEU A 6 31.58 12.36 15.46
CA LEU A 6 31.37 11.51 14.29
C LEU A 6 30.12 10.62 14.42
N ASP A 7 29.86 10.03 15.59
CA ASP A 7 28.66 9.21 15.83
C ASP A 7 27.37 10.04 15.67
N ARG A 8 27.42 11.31 16.08
CA ARG A 8 26.28 12.22 16.00
C ARG A 8 25.97 12.63 14.56
N VAL A 9 27.01 12.92 13.76
CA VAL A 9 26.85 13.28 12.33
C VAL A 9 26.40 12.08 11.51
N LEU A 10 26.95 10.89 11.77
CA LEU A 10 26.54 9.67 11.09
C LEU A 10 25.09 9.32 11.42
N SER A 11 24.70 9.34 12.69
CA SER A 11 23.32 9.09 13.11
C SER A 11 22.32 10.06 12.47
N GLN A 12 22.66 11.35 12.38
CA GLN A 12 21.81 12.35 11.73
C GLN A 12 21.65 12.10 10.23
N LYS A 13 22.72 11.70 9.53
CA LYS A 13 22.64 11.33 8.11
C LYS A 13 21.79 10.08 7.90
N PHE A 14 21.96 9.05 8.74
CA PHE A 14 21.11 7.86 8.70
C PHE A 14 19.64 8.23 8.88
N PHE A 15 19.29 9.03 9.88
CA PHE A 15 17.91 9.50 10.09
C PHE A 15 17.34 10.24 8.87
N LEU A 16 18.13 11.10 8.23
CA LEU A 16 17.73 11.80 7.00
C LEU A 16 17.46 10.82 5.85
N TYR A 17 18.34 9.85 5.61
CA TYR A 17 18.12 8.85 4.56
C TYR A 17 16.90 7.98 4.84
N THR A 18 16.69 7.55 6.08
CA THR A 18 15.51 6.77 6.47
C THR A 18 14.23 7.59 6.30
N PHE A 19 14.25 8.86 6.70
CA PHE A 19 13.11 9.76 6.55
C PHE A 19 12.76 10.01 5.08
N VAL A 20 13.76 10.32 4.24
CA VAL A 20 13.56 10.51 2.80
C VAL A 20 13.04 9.22 2.15
N GLY A 21 13.55 8.05 2.55
CA GLY A 21 13.04 6.77 2.07
C GLY A 21 11.57 6.55 2.43
N LEU A 22 11.18 6.82 3.68
CA LEU A 22 9.80 6.69 4.14
C LEU A 22 8.85 7.68 3.44
N VAL A 23 9.26 8.95 3.28
CA VAL A 23 8.47 9.96 2.58
C VAL A 23 8.31 9.58 1.10
N THR A 24 9.38 9.12 0.45
CA THR A 24 9.31 8.67 -0.96
C THR A 24 8.34 7.51 -1.11
N LEU A 25 8.41 6.50 -0.23
CA LEU A 25 7.50 5.35 -0.24
C LEU A 25 6.04 5.80 -0.03
N ALA A 26 5.80 6.70 0.91
CA ALA A 26 4.48 7.24 1.20
C ALA A 26 3.91 8.04 0.01
N VAL A 27 4.74 8.87 -0.64
CA VAL A 27 4.34 9.63 -1.84
C VAL A 27 4.07 8.70 -3.02
N THR A 28 4.90 7.68 -3.24
CA THR A 28 4.64 6.67 -4.28
C THR A 28 3.34 5.92 -4.01
N PHE A 29 3.06 5.54 -2.77
CA PHE A 29 1.80 4.90 -2.38
C PHE A 29 0.59 5.84 -2.59
N HIS A 30 0.73 7.12 -2.24
CA HIS A 30 -0.31 8.13 -2.47
C HIS A 30 -0.58 8.39 -3.96
N LEU A 31 0.47 8.48 -4.78
CA LEU A 31 0.36 8.64 -6.23
C LEU A 31 -0.24 7.38 -6.86
N TRP A 32 0.19 6.20 -6.44
CA TRP A 32 -0.38 4.92 -6.88
C TRP A 32 -1.86 4.79 -6.51
N SER A 33 -2.26 5.30 -5.33
CA SER A 33 -3.66 5.40 -4.91
C SER A 33 -4.45 6.47 -5.67
N SER A 34 -3.80 7.51 -6.21
CA SER A 34 -4.46 8.65 -6.85
C SER A 34 -4.63 8.49 -8.36
N TYR A 35 -3.73 7.76 -9.03
CA TYR A 35 -3.92 7.34 -10.41
C TYR A 35 -4.85 6.15 -10.41
N GLY A 36 -6.16 6.40 -10.58
CA GLY A 36 -7.23 5.42 -10.52
C GLY A 36 -6.94 4.14 -11.31
N ILE A 37 -6.35 3.17 -10.61
CA ILE A 37 -6.14 1.82 -11.12
C ILE A 37 -7.49 1.15 -11.09
N THR A 38 -8.01 0.76 -12.26
CA THR A 38 -9.26 0.02 -12.31
C THR A 38 -9.07 -1.33 -11.60
N PRO A 39 -10.12 -1.91 -11.01
CA PRO A 39 -10.02 -3.21 -10.33
C PRO A 39 -9.38 -4.31 -11.19
N ASP A 40 -9.46 -4.18 -12.52
CA ASP A 40 -8.83 -5.05 -13.53
C ASP A 40 -7.31 -5.19 -13.36
N GLN A 41 -6.68 -4.10 -12.93
CA GLN A 41 -5.24 -3.95 -12.82
C GLN A 41 -4.75 -4.25 -11.38
N TRP A 42 -5.65 -4.55 -10.45
CA TRP A 42 -5.29 -4.91 -9.08
C TRP A 42 -4.72 -6.33 -9.03
N THR A 43 -3.74 -6.56 -8.17
CA THR A 43 -3.29 -7.92 -7.84
C THR A 43 -4.35 -8.59 -6.95
N ASP A 44 -4.29 -9.93 -6.85
CA ASP A 44 -5.24 -10.70 -6.05
C ASP A 44 -5.22 -10.26 -4.57
N ASP A 45 -4.04 -9.93 -4.05
CA ASP A 45 -3.88 -9.39 -2.70
C ASP A 45 -4.60 -8.05 -2.51
N ILE A 46 -4.54 -7.16 -3.51
CA ILE A 46 -5.23 -5.86 -3.45
C ILE A 46 -6.74 -6.06 -3.54
N LEU A 47 -7.22 -6.99 -4.37
CA LEU A 47 -8.64 -7.34 -4.44
C LEU A 47 -9.15 -7.86 -3.09
N LYS A 48 -8.41 -8.79 -2.45
CA LYS A 48 -8.75 -9.34 -1.14
C LYS A 48 -8.69 -8.28 -0.03
N ASP A 49 -7.65 -7.44 -0.02
CA ASP A 49 -7.50 -6.37 0.96
C ASP A 49 -8.61 -5.33 0.83
N TRP A 50 -9.00 -4.98 -0.40
CA TRP A 50 -10.12 -4.07 -0.65
C TRP A 50 -11.46 -4.66 -0.19
N LEU A 51 -11.73 -5.93 -0.51
CA LEU A 51 -12.95 -6.62 -0.05
C LEU A 51 -13.00 -6.68 1.48
N ARG A 52 -11.86 -6.95 2.14
CA ARG A 52 -11.72 -6.95 3.61
C ARG A 52 -11.99 -5.56 4.20
N LYS A 53 -11.43 -4.50 3.62
CA LYS A 53 -11.65 -3.10 4.04
C LYS A 53 -13.10 -2.65 3.89
N ASN A 54 -13.80 -3.16 2.88
CA ASN A 54 -15.21 -2.85 2.63
C ASN A 54 -16.18 -3.84 3.33
N HIS A 55 -15.68 -4.71 4.21
CA HIS A 55 -16.47 -5.71 4.93
C HIS A 55 -17.29 -6.66 4.03
N ILE A 56 -16.78 -6.96 2.83
CA ILE A 56 -17.42 -7.87 1.87
C ILE A 56 -16.88 -9.29 2.10
N SER A 57 -17.76 -10.28 2.19
CA SER A 57 -17.34 -11.67 2.34
C SER A 57 -16.74 -12.23 1.05
N PHE A 58 -15.61 -12.91 1.20
CA PHE A 58 -14.95 -13.68 0.15
C PHE A 58 -14.29 -14.90 0.78
N GLU A 59 -14.14 -15.96 -0.01
CA GLU A 59 -13.39 -17.14 0.39
C GLU A 59 -11.92 -16.95 0.00
N GLU A 60 -10.98 -17.41 0.83
CA GLU A 60 -9.55 -17.29 0.47
C GLU A 60 -9.19 -18.08 -0.79
N THR A 61 -9.99 -19.10 -1.09
CA THR A 61 -9.94 -19.95 -2.29
C THR A 61 -10.69 -19.38 -3.49
N ASP A 62 -11.36 -18.23 -3.36
CA ASP A 62 -12.06 -17.59 -4.48
C ASP A 62 -11.07 -17.24 -5.60
N ASP A 63 -11.40 -17.64 -6.83
CA ASP A 63 -10.64 -17.29 -8.02
C ASP A 63 -10.60 -15.76 -8.23
N ARG A 64 -9.52 -15.28 -8.86
CA ARG A 64 -9.33 -13.87 -9.20
C ARG A 64 -10.55 -13.25 -9.88
N GLU A 65 -11.17 -13.97 -10.80
CA GLU A 65 -12.37 -13.49 -11.53
C GLU A 65 -13.57 -13.28 -10.60
N THR A 66 -13.77 -14.17 -9.63
CA THR A 66 -14.83 -14.06 -8.61
C THR A 66 -14.58 -12.86 -7.70
N LEU A 67 -13.34 -12.69 -7.23
CA LEU A 67 -12.94 -11.54 -6.41
C LEU A 67 -13.17 -10.22 -7.18
N LEU A 68 -12.73 -10.17 -8.43
CA LEU A 68 -12.88 -9.01 -9.30
C LEU A 68 -14.35 -8.66 -9.56
N LYS A 69 -15.19 -9.67 -9.79
CA LYS A 69 -16.64 -9.49 -10.00
C LYS A 69 -17.30 -8.92 -8.75
N LYS A 70 -16.95 -9.39 -7.55
CA LYS A 70 -17.45 -8.84 -6.28
C LYS A 70 -17.05 -7.37 -6.12
N VAL A 71 -15.78 -7.05 -6.38
CA VAL A 71 -15.27 -5.66 -6.30
C VAL A 71 -16.00 -4.74 -7.29
N LYS A 72 -16.15 -5.16 -8.55
CA LYS A 72 -16.87 -4.40 -9.58
C LYS A 72 -18.34 -4.22 -9.27
N MET A 73 -19.00 -5.23 -8.70
CA MET A 73 -20.41 -5.14 -8.31
C MET A 73 -20.62 -4.06 -7.25
N VAL A 74 -19.66 -3.85 -6.35
CA VAL A 74 -19.76 -2.79 -5.33
C VAL A 74 -19.38 -1.43 -5.91
N ILE A 75 -18.28 -1.34 -6.67
CA ILE A 75 -17.82 -0.05 -7.25
C ILE A 75 -18.79 0.48 -8.32
N GLY A 76 -19.37 -0.39 -9.15
CA GLY A 76 -20.31 -0.01 -10.20
C GLY A 76 -21.75 0.25 -9.75
N ASN A 77 -22.03 0.06 -8.45
CA ASN A 77 -23.35 0.32 -7.84
C ASN A 77 -23.32 1.57 -6.93
N VAL A 78 -22.23 2.35 -7.00
CA VAL A 78 -22.04 3.69 -6.40
C VAL A 78 -22.13 4.71 -7.52
#